data_AF-A0A482ZLT9-F1
#
_entry.id   AF-A0A482ZLT9-F1
#
_cell.length_a   1.000
_cell.length_b   1.000
_cell.length_c   1.000
_cell.angle_alpha   90.00
_cell.angle_beta   90.00
_cell.angle_gamma   90.00
#
_symmetry.space_group_name_H-M   'P 1'
#
loop_
_entity.id
_entity.type
_entity.pdbx_description
1 polymer ?
#
loop_
_entity_poly.entity_id
_entity_poly.type
_entity_poly.pdbx_seq_one_letter_code
_entity_poly.pdbx_strand_id
1 'polypeptide(L)'
;MSDILHLLEQEMQASIVDINQEKDSAVTINDVRIWFFETEKLIRTTSNLSLDTTAQQAVNQLRYAAHHILKEDNKEANIIEAYKHCKRAYYDTLDLFILTLNDKFQTALVYVEDTQKRINITKKLKVILVEIQSARFNNESRIGYYDVIQKHLLNGLALLEDLSLAVSVSAEAQKLREQVMMLKDENLKLRGCEEKLENEINKSTQTEGAMITKWSFWFAVIAVMVTAVSILFQGSLTDYWRDPITKIEHSLNLEKTPTHPIGKK
;
A
#
# COMPACT_ATOMS: atom_id res chain seq x y z
N MET A 1 14.08 17.29 -1.23
CA MET A 1 12.86 17.79 -0.54
C MET A 1 13.22 18.64 0.68
N SER A 2 14.22 18.24 1.47
CA SER A 2 15.06 19.15 2.30
C SER A 2 15.46 20.42 1.55
N ASP A 3 15.68 20.33 0.23
CA ASP A 3 16.04 21.46 -0.62
C ASP A 3 14.91 22.48 -0.77
N ILE A 4 13.64 22.07 -0.73
CA ILE A 4 12.50 23.00 -0.86
C ILE A 4 12.39 23.85 0.40
N LEU A 5 12.42 23.25 1.59
CA LEU A 5 12.40 24.00 2.85
C LEU A 5 13.59 24.96 2.96
N HIS A 6 14.77 24.54 2.50
CA HIS A 6 15.94 25.42 2.44
C HIS A 6 15.78 26.59 1.46
N LEU A 7 15.20 26.35 0.28
CA LEU A 7 14.87 27.42 -0.67
C LEU A 7 13.82 28.38 -0.10
N LEU A 8 12.86 27.88 0.67
CA LEU A 8 11.84 28.70 1.33
C LEU A 8 12.42 29.55 2.47
N GLU A 9 13.35 28.99 3.25
CA GLU A 9 14.14 29.75 4.22
C GLU A 9 14.92 30.90 3.57
N GLN A 10 15.47 30.66 2.37
CA GLN A 10 16.16 31.69 1.59
C GLN A 10 15.21 32.73 0.99
N GLU A 11 14.01 32.33 0.55
CA GLU A 11 13.03 33.24 -0.03
C GLU A 11 12.33 34.11 1.03
N MET A 12 12.16 33.60 2.26
CA MET A 12 11.44 34.26 3.36
C MET A 12 12.33 35.00 4.36
N GLN A 13 13.37 35.68 3.88
CA GLN A 13 14.31 36.37 4.77
C GLN A 13 13.77 37.66 5.40
N ALA A 14 12.76 38.30 4.81
CA ALA A 14 12.23 39.56 5.30
C ALA A 14 11.14 39.34 6.36
N SER A 15 11.33 39.83 7.58
CA SER A 15 10.24 39.88 8.55
C SER A 15 9.20 40.89 8.08
N ILE A 16 7.92 40.59 8.30
CA ILE A 16 6.81 41.52 8.10
C ILE A 16 7.01 42.84 8.87
N VAL A 17 7.75 42.81 9.98
CA VAL A 17 8.09 44.00 10.76
C VAL A 17 9.05 44.91 9.99
N ASP A 18 10.02 44.33 9.30
CA ASP A 18 11.08 45.07 8.58
C ASP A 18 10.54 45.79 7.35
N ILE A 19 9.52 45.23 6.70
CA ILE A 19 8.94 45.79 5.47
C ILE A 19 7.73 46.69 5.73
N ASN A 20 7.20 46.73 6.95
CA ASN A 20 5.99 47.48 7.26
C ASN A 20 6.27 48.97 7.55
N GLN A 21 5.55 49.84 6.86
CA GLN A 21 5.42 51.25 7.23
C GLN A 21 4.32 51.46 8.29
N GLU A 22 4.63 52.23 9.34
CA GLU A 22 3.68 52.55 10.42
C GLU A 22 2.59 53.54 10.00
N LYS A 23 2.90 54.44 9.05
CA LYS A 23 1.99 55.49 8.59
C LYS A 23 1.75 55.39 7.09
N ASP A 24 0.49 55.31 6.70
CA ASP A 24 0.08 55.28 5.29
C ASP A 24 0.59 56.50 4.49
N SER A 25 0.72 57.67 5.14
CA SER A 25 1.23 58.89 4.52
C SER A 25 2.71 58.84 4.13
N ALA A 26 3.47 57.84 4.61
CA ALA A 26 4.89 57.66 4.30
C ALA A 26 5.11 56.60 3.20
N VAL A 27 4.05 55.96 2.71
CA VAL A 27 4.14 54.86 1.75
C VAL A 27 4.59 55.36 0.38
N THR A 28 5.64 54.74 -0.15
CA THR A 28 6.16 54.99 -1.49
C THR A 28 5.84 53.84 -2.44
N ILE A 29 5.99 54.08 -3.75
CA ILE A 29 5.89 53.00 -4.75
C ILE A 29 6.93 51.89 -4.53
N ASN A 30 8.08 52.22 -3.91
CA ASN A 30 9.08 51.22 -3.57
C ASN A 30 8.60 50.28 -2.45
N ASP A 31 7.88 50.80 -1.46
CA ASP A 31 7.27 49.98 -0.41
C ASP A 31 6.21 49.04 -0.99
N VAL A 32 5.38 49.53 -1.92
CA VAL A 32 4.42 48.71 -2.66
C VAL A 32 5.13 47.58 -3.41
N ARG A 33 6.25 47.88 -4.09
CA ARG A 33 7.04 46.88 -4.82
C ARG A 33 7.57 45.79 -3.88
N ILE A 34 8.13 46.17 -2.73
CA ILE A 34 8.63 45.23 -1.73
C ILE A 34 7.48 44.33 -1.26
N TRP A 35 6.37 44.92 -0.81
CA TRP A 35 5.22 44.16 -0.34
C TRP A 35 4.62 43.25 -1.40
N PHE A 36 4.56 43.69 -2.65
CA PHE A 36 4.02 42.89 -3.75
C PHE A 36 4.84 41.61 -3.93
N PHE A 37 6.16 41.71 -4.00
CA PHE A 37 7.04 40.55 -4.20
C PHE A 37 7.11 39.65 -2.97
N GLU A 38 7.22 40.21 -1.76
CA GLU A 38 7.23 39.39 -0.54
C GLU A 38 5.92 38.63 -0.35
N THR A 39 4.80 39.24 -0.72
CA THR A 39 3.50 38.55 -0.69
C THR A 39 3.37 37.49 -1.77
N GLU A 40 3.86 37.75 -2.98
CA GLU A 40 3.87 36.76 -4.05
C GLU A 40 4.70 35.53 -3.66
N LYS A 41 5.90 35.74 -3.10
CA LYS A 41 6.77 34.66 -2.58
C LYS A 41 6.04 33.84 -1.52
N LEU A 42 5.39 34.50 -0.56
CA LEU A 42 4.62 33.83 0.48
C LEU A 42 3.49 32.97 -0.13
N ILE A 43 2.71 33.52 -1.05
CA ILE A 43 1.63 32.79 -1.76
C ILE A 43 2.17 31.55 -2.45
N ARG A 44 3.28 31.67 -3.19
CA ARG A 44 3.90 30.54 -3.90
C ARG A 44 4.40 29.48 -2.92
N THR A 45 5.06 29.92 -1.86
CA THR A 45 5.59 29.07 -0.79
C THR A 45 4.50 28.21 -0.17
N THR A 46 3.41 28.84 0.27
CA THR A 46 2.30 28.13 0.90
C THR A 46 1.61 27.21 -0.10
N SER A 47 1.37 27.68 -1.34
CA SER A 47 0.64 26.90 -2.36
C SER A 47 1.42 25.70 -2.87
N ASN A 48 2.75 25.79 -2.99
CA ASN A 48 3.59 24.68 -3.49
C ASN A 48 3.67 23.51 -2.50
N LEU A 49 3.45 23.77 -1.21
CA LEU A 49 3.52 22.75 -0.16
C LEU A 49 2.13 22.29 0.29
N SER A 50 1.13 23.15 0.25
CA SER A 50 -0.26 22.75 0.42
C SER A 50 -0.85 22.38 -0.94
N LEU A 51 -0.60 21.15 -1.39
CA LEU A 51 -1.02 20.60 -2.70
C LEU A 51 -2.52 20.75 -3.04
N ASP A 52 -3.36 21.13 -2.07
CA ASP A 52 -4.82 21.22 -2.21
C ASP A 52 -5.40 22.64 -2.04
N THR A 53 -4.60 23.66 -1.72
CA THR A 53 -5.15 24.96 -1.27
C THR A 53 -4.97 26.06 -2.32
N THR A 54 -6.09 26.64 -2.79
CA THR A 54 -6.05 27.76 -3.72
C THR A 54 -5.92 29.08 -2.95
N ALA A 55 -4.78 29.75 -3.07
CA ALA A 55 -4.57 31.11 -2.56
C ALA A 55 -5.32 32.19 -3.37
N GLN A 56 -6.49 31.86 -3.95
CA GLN A 56 -7.18 32.68 -4.93
C GLN A 56 -7.58 34.05 -4.39
N GLN A 57 -7.95 34.12 -3.10
CA GLN A 57 -8.26 35.38 -2.44
C GLN A 57 -7.03 36.30 -2.39
N ALA A 58 -5.90 35.79 -1.92
CA ALA A 58 -4.64 36.55 -1.85
C ALA A 58 -4.12 36.95 -3.24
N VAL A 59 -4.21 36.06 -4.24
CA VAL A 59 -3.88 36.38 -5.64
C VAL A 59 -4.77 37.50 -6.18
N ASN A 60 -6.07 37.47 -5.88
CA ASN A 60 -6.98 38.55 -6.30
C ASN A 60 -6.63 39.88 -5.63
N GLN A 61 -6.21 39.87 -4.37
CA GLN A 61 -5.72 41.09 -3.69
C GLN A 61 -4.47 41.64 -4.40
N LEU A 62 -3.51 40.80 -4.82
CA LEU A 62 -2.38 41.27 -5.63
C LEU A 62 -2.80 41.81 -7.01
N ARG A 63 -3.84 41.25 -7.63
CA ARG A 63 -4.42 41.82 -8.87
C ARG A 63 -5.00 43.20 -8.64
N TYR A 64 -5.70 43.43 -7.52
CA TYR A 64 -6.18 44.76 -7.15
C TYR A 64 -5.04 45.74 -6.87
N ALA A 65 -3.96 45.28 -6.22
CA ALA A 65 -2.77 46.10 -6.04
C ALA A 65 -2.18 46.54 -7.39
N ALA A 66 -2.02 45.60 -8.33
CA ALA A 66 -1.56 45.91 -9.70
C ALA A 66 -2.50 46.89 -10.42
N HIS A 67 -3.81 46.72 -10.28
CA HIS A 67 -4.81 47.63 -10.85
C HIS A 67 -4.62 49.06 -10.32
N HIS A 68 -4.40 49.24 -9.02
CA HIS A 68 -4.13 50.55 -8.45
C HIS A 68 -2.78 51.14 -8.87
N ILE A 69 -1.74 50.31 -9.04
CA ILE A 69 -0.42 50.77 -9.54
C ILE A 69 -0.53 51.34 -10.98
N LEU A 70 -1.38 50.75 -11.82
CA LEU A 70 -1.54 51.12 -13.23
C LEU A 70 -2.45 52.34 -13.45
N LYS A 71 -3.17 52.80 -12.44
CA LYS A 71 -4.03 53.99 -12.54
C LYS A 71 -3.21 55.27 -12.55
N GLU A 72 -3.54 56.16 -13.48
CA GLU A 72 -2.87 57.46 -13.62
C GLU A 72 -3.53 58.58 -12.81
N ASP A 73 -4.81 58.43 -12.46
CA ASP A 73 -5.53 59.38 -11.61
C ASP A 73 -5.09 59.26 -10.15
N ASN A 74 -5.14 60.36 -9.37
CA ASN A 74 -4.89 60.39 -7.92
C ASN A 74 -3.77 59.43 -7.43
N LYS A 75 -2.57 59.59 -8.02
CA LYS A 75 -1.45 58.65 -7.89
C LYS A 75 -1.06 58.34 -6.44
N GLU A 76 -1.10 59.32 -5.54
CA GLU A 76 -0.78 59.14 -4.12
C GLU A 76 -1.78 58.21 -3.43
N ALA A 77 -3.09 58.44 -3.61
CA ALA A 77 -4.12 57.59 -3.03
C ALA A 77 -4.05 56.15 -3.59
N ASN A 78 -3.78 56.03 -4.89
CA ASN A 78 -3.64 54.72 -5.54
C ASN A 78 -2.41 53.93 -5.03
N ILE A 79 -1.29 54.59 -4.72
CA ILE A 79 -0.13 53.94 -4.09
C ILE A 79 -0.50 53.38 -2.70
N ILE A 80 -1.23 54.15 -1.89
CA ILE A 80 -1.69 53.71 -0.57
C ILE A 80 -2.64 52.52 -0.67
N GLU A 81 -3.60 52.55 -1.59
CA GLU A 81 -4.52 51.42 -1.79
C GLU A 81 -3.80 50.17 -2.30
N ALA A 82 -2.85 50.32 -3.24
CA ALA A 82 -2.02 49.19 -3.68
C ALA A 82 -1.25 48.56 -2.51
N TYR A 83 -0.65 49.37 -1.65
CA TYR A 83 0.04 48.93 -0.45
C TYR A 83 -0.88 48.15 0.50
N LYS A 84 -2.10 48.65 0.76
CA LYS A 84 -3.11 47.98 1.59
C LYS A 84 -3.52 46.62 0.99
N HIS A 85 -3.70 46.54 -0.33
CA HIS A 85 -4.02 45.29 -1.02
C HIS A 85 -2.89 44.26 -0.90
N CYS A 86 -1.61 44.66 -1.04
CA CYS A 86 -0.49 43.75 -0.80
C CYS A 86 -0.47 43.24 0.65
N LYS A 87 -0.64 44.13 1.64
CA LYS A 87 -0.74 43.73 3.06
C LYS A 87 -1.89 42.76 3.29
N ARG A 88 -3.05 43.01 2.69
CA ARG A 88 -4.22 42.15 2.82
C ARG A 88 -3.96 40.77 2.23
N ALA A 89 -3.35 40.69 1.05
CA ALA A 89 -2.95 39.44 0.43
C ALA A 89 -1.98 38.63 1.32
N TYR A 90 -1.03 39.30 1.97
CA TYR A 90 -0.08 38.67 2.89
C TYR A 90 -0.80 38.06 4.09
N TYR A 91 -1.68 38.82 4.73
CA TYR A 91 -2.49 38.37 5.86
C TYR A 91 -3.41 37.20 5.48
N ASP A 92 -4.14 37.32 4.37
CA ASP A 92 -5.05 36.27 3.89
C ASP A 92 -4.28 34.96 3.64
N THR A 93 -3.02 35.04 3.22
CA THR A 93 -2.17 33.87 2.98
C THR A 93 -1.70 33.21 4.29
N LEU A 94 -1.32 34.00 5.29
CA LEU A 94 -0.97 33.48 6.61
C LEU A 94 -2.17 32.87 7.35
N ASP A 95 -3.35 33.49 7.22
CA ASP A 95 -4.60 32.93 7.75
C ASP A 95 -4.93 31.59 7.06
N LEU A 96 -4.78 31.53 5.73
CA LEU A 96 -4.98 30.30 4.97
C LEU A 96 -4.04 29.18 5.44
N PHE A 97 -2.77 29.50 5.68
CA PHE A 97 -1.80 28.55 6.21
C PHE A 97 -2.26 27.95 7.55
N ILE A 98 -2.73 28.78 8.50
CA ILE A 98 -3.22 28.30 9.81
C ILE A 98 -4.42 27.36 9.63
N LEU A 99 -5.36 27.74 8.76
CA LEU A 99 -6.55 26.94 8.47
C LEU A 99 -6.15 25.58 7.88
N THR A 100 -5.26 25.57 6.90
CA THR A 100 -4.74 24.33 6.29
C THR A 100 -4.00 23.47 7.31
N LEU A 101 -3.17 24.07 8.16
CA LEU A 101 -2.42 23.36 9.20
C LEU A 101 -3.37 22.64 10.16
N ASN A 102 -4.42 23.32 10.60
CA ASN A 102 -5.41 22.75 11.50
C ASN A 102 -6.27 21.66 10.82
N ASP A 103 -6.76 21.92 9.61
CA ASP A 103 -7.58 20.98 8.85
C ASP A 103 -6.84 19.67 8.55
N LYS A 104 -5.62 19.76 8.00
CA LYS A 104 -4.80 18.59 7.70
C LYS A 104 -4.47 17.79 8.94
N PHE A 105 -4.24 18.44 10.07
CA PHE A 105 -4.01 17.71 11.31
C PHE A 105 -5.27 16.98 11.80
N GLN A 106 -6.43 17.63 11.81
CA GLN A 106 -7.67 16.98 12.24
C GLN A 106 -8.03 15.79 11.36
N THR A 107 -7.79 15.90 10.05
CA THR A 107 -8.17 14.89 9.07
C THR A 107 -7.13 13.79 8.90
N ALA A 108 -5.83 14.10 8.92
CA ALA A 108 -4.79 13.13 8.56
C ALA A 108 -4.14 12.42 9.75
N LEU A 109 -4.10 13.04 10.94
CA LEU A 109 -3.41 12.49 12.11
C LEU A 109 -3.97 11.12 12.55
N VAL A 110 -5.28 10.91 12.38
CA VAL A 110 -5.96 9.66 12.75
C VAL A 110 -5.45 8.45 11.97
N TYR A 111 -4.89 8.68 10.77
CA TYR A 111 -4.35 7.65 9.90
C TYR A 111 -2.87 7.32 10.16
N VAL A 112 -2.23 7.99 11.12
CA VAL A 112 -0.87 7.65 11.55
C VAL A 112 -0.91 6.47 12.51
N GLU A 113 -0.48 5.29 12.07
CA GLU A 113 -0.46 4.07 12.88
C GLU A 113 0.62 4.10 13.98
N ASP A 114 1.80 4.64 13.66
CA ASP A 114 2.92 4.75 14.59
C ASP A 114 2.57 5.73 15.71
N THR A 115 2.27 5.16 16.89
CA THR A 115 1.82 5.91 18.05
C THR A 115 2.88 6.92 18.53
N GLN A 116 4.16 6.59 18.44
CA GLN A 116 5.23 7.48 18.88
C GLN A 116 5.38 8.66 17.91
N LYS A 117 5.33 8.41 16.60
CA LYS A 117 5.32 9.48 15.58
C LYS A 117 4.09 10.37 15.73
N ARG A 118 2.91 9.78 15.92
CA ARG A 118 1.65 10.51 16.13
C ARG A 118 1.74 11.44 17.34
N ILE A 119 2.25 10.96 18.47
CA ILE A 119 2.48 11.77 19.68
C ILE A 119 3.47 12.91 19.41
N ASN A 120 4.57 12.63 18.71
CA ASN A 120 5.57 13.64 18.40
C ASN A 120 5.02 14.76 17.51
N ILE A 121 4.32 14.41 16.42
CA ILE A 121 3.67 15.37 15.51
C ILE A 121 2.64 16.22 16.29
N THR A 122 1.84 15.57 17.14
CA THR A 122 0.84 16.25 17.99
C THR A 122 1.48 17.26 18.93
N LYS A 123 2.60 16.91 19.57
CA LYS A 123 3.32 17.82 20.47
C LYS A 123 3.86 19.03 19.72
N LYS A 124 4.52 18.82 18.57
CA LYS A 124 5.03 19.91 17.72
C LYS A 124 3.92 20.85 17.28
N LEU A 125 2.78 20.31 16.84
CA LEU A 125 1.65 21.15 16.43
C LEU A 125 1.08 21.95 17.60
N LYS A 126 0.91 21.31 18.76
CA LYS A 126 0.35 21.98 19.95
C LYS A 126 1.19 23.20 20.34
N VAL A 127 2.51 23.11 20.24
CA VAL A 127 3.42 24.25 20.47
C VAL A 127 3.09 25.40 19.51
N ILE A 128 3.07 25.12 18.20
CA ILE A 128 2.76 26.13 17.16
C ILE A 128 1.38 26.77 17.40
N LEU A 129 0.34 25.97 17.64
CA LEU A 129 -1.03 26.48 17.82
C LEU A 129 -1.18 27.30 19.10
N VAL A 130 -0.53 26.90 20.20
CA VAL A 130 -0.56 27.66 21.45
C VAL A 130 0.14 29.00 21.29
N GLU A 131 1.28 29.04 20.59
CA GLU A 131 2.02 30.29 20.35
C GLU A 131 1.21 31.24 19.46
N ILE A 132 0.61 30.75 18.37
CA ILE A 132 -0.27 31.54 17.50
C ILE A 132 -1.50 32.04 18.26
N GLN A 133 -2.16 31.19 19.06
CA GLN A 133 -3.33 31.58 19.82
C GLN A 133 -3.01 32.59 20.91
N SER A 134 -1.84 32.45 21.56
CA SER A 134 -1.36 33.42 22.56
C SER A 134 -1.07 34.77 21.90
N ALA A 135 -0.42 34.75 20.73
CA ALA A 135 -0.16 35.95 19.94
C ALA A 135 -1.44 36.69 19.53
N ARG A 136 -2.54 35.96 19.27
CA ARG A 136 -3.84 36.55 18.95
C ARG A 136 -4.44 37.38 20.10
N PHE A 137 -4.17 37.00 21.35
CA PHE A 137 -4.66 37.71 22.53
C PHE A 137 -3.69 38.77 23.05
N ASN A 138 -2.39 38.55 22.89
CA ASN A 138 -1.36 39.36 23.54
C ASN A 138 -0.77 40.45 22.63
N ASN A 139 -0.91 40.36 21.30
CA ASN A 139 -0.39 41.40 20.42
C ASN A 139 -1.39 42.56 20.26
N GLU A 140 -0.90 43.77 20.50
CA GLU A 140 -1.67 45.01 20.33
C GLU A 140 -1.73 45.45 18.86
N SER A 141 -0.83 44.96 18.01
CA SER A 141 -0.77 45.31 16.60
C SER A 141 -1.00 44.10 15.69
N ARG A 142 -1.68 44.35 14.55
CA ARG A 142 -1.90 43.33 13.53
C ARG A 142 -0.58 42.81 12.95
N ILE A 143 0.41 43.68 12.78
CA ILE A 143 1.76 43.29 12.30
C ILE A 143 2.44 42.34 13.29
N GLY A 144 2.40 42.65 14.60
CA GLY A 144 2.98 41.77 15.62
C GLY A 144 2.33 40.39 15.66
N TYR A 145 1.01 40.31 15.46
CA TYR A 145 0.32 39.02 15.34
C TYR A 145 0.81 38.21 14.13
N TYR A 146 0.87 38.82 12.94
CA TYR A 146 1.29 38.12 11.72
C TYR A 146 2.79 37.80 11.67
N ASP A 147 3.63 38.56 12.37
CA ASP A 147 5.06 38.24 12.54
C ASP A 147 5.23 36.91 13.29
N VAL A 148 4.43 36.67 14.33
CA VAL A 148 4.44 35.37 15.03
C VAL A 148 4.02 34.24 14.11
N ILE A 149 2.98 34.43 13.29
CA ILE A 149 2.54 33.40 12.35
C ILE A 149 3.63 33.10 11.32
N GLN A 150 4.27 34.15 10.77
CA GLN A 150 5.36 34.02 9.80
C GLN A 150 6.52 33.19 10.38
N LYS A 151 6.91 33.43 11.64
CA LYS A 151 7.97 32.67 12.32
C LYS A 151 7.67 31.17 12.44
N HIS A 152 6.40 30.80 12.47
CA HIS A 152 5.98 29.40 12.49
C HIS A 152 5.77 28.78 11.11
N LEU A 153 5.85 29.56 10.03
CA LEU A 153 5.49 29.06 8.70
C LEU A 153 6.34 27.84 8.32
N LEU A 154 7.67 27.97 8.36
CA LEU A 154 8.59 26.90 7.98
C LEU A 154 8.41 25.65 8.85
N ASN A 155 8.32 25.83 10.17
CA ASN A 155 8.13 24.73 11.11
C ASN A 155 6.77 24.03 10.91
N GLY A 156 5.71 24.78 10.63
CA GLY A 156 4.39 24.21 10.35
C GLY A 156 4.33 23.51 8.99
N LEU A 157 5.00 24.06 7.97
CA LEU A 157 5.13 23.42 6.67
C LEU A 157 5.93 22.11 6.74
N ALA A 158 7.06 22.10 7.44
CA ALA A 158 7.81 20.88 7.70
C ALA A 158 6.99 19.85 8.49
N LEU A 159 6.13 20.31 9.41
CA LEU A 159 5.24 19.42 10.14
C LEU A 159 4.14 18.81 9.26
N LEU A 160 3.62 19.54 8.28
CA LEU A 160 2.68 19.02 7.29
C LEU A 160 3.33 17.95 6.40
N GLU A 161 4.60 18.14 6.03
CA GLU A 161 5.39 17.13 5.32
C GLU A 161 5.61 15.87 6.18
N ASP A 162 6.07 16.04 7.43
CA ASP A 162 6.22 14.95 8.40
C ASP A 162 4.93 14.12 8.53
N LEU A 163 3.78 14.80 8.60
CA LEU A 163 2.46 14.18 8.70
C LEU A 163 2.10 13.41 7.42
N SER A 164 2.30 14.02 6.25
CA SER A 164 2.02 13.38 4.96
C SER A 164 2.83 12.09 4.78
N LEU A 165 4.13 12.15 5.08
CA LEU A 165 5.02 10.98 5.02
C LEU A 165 4.58 9.89 6.01
N ALA A 166 4.20 10.27 7.24
CA ALA A 166 3.75 9.30 8.24
C ALA A 166 2.46 8.57 7.82
N VAL A 167 1.53 9.28 7.16
CA VAL A 167 0.30 8.69 6.62
C VAL A 167 0.61 7.76 5.43
N SER A 168 1.50 8.17 4.51
CA SER A 168 1.89 7.35 3.36
C SER A 168 2.50 6.01 3.78
N VAL A 169 3.45 6.05 4.73
CA VAL A 169 4.08 4.83 5.28
C VAL A 169 3.05 3.92 5.96
N SER A 170 2.08 4.51 6.66
CA SER A 170 1.01 3.74 7.29
C SER A 170 0.13 3.04 6.25
N ALA A 171 -0.22 3.74 5.17
CA ALA A 171 -1.01 3.17 4.07
C ALA A 171 -0.27 2.04 3.33
N GLU A 172 1.03 2.21 3.07
CA GLU A 172 1.87 1.17 2.47
C GLU A 172 2.00 -0.05 3.38
N ALA A 173 2.21 0.17 4.68
CA ALA A 173 2.30 -0.90 5.67
C ALA A 173 0.98 -1.68 5.78
N GLN A 174 -0.17 -0.99 5.72
CA GLN A 174 -1.48 -1.63 5.75
C GLN A 174 -1.71 -2.50 4.51
N LYS A 175 -1.39 -1.99 3.32
CA LYS A 175 -1.46 -2.76 2.07
C LYS A 175 -0.59 -4.02 2.12
N LEU A 176 0.61 -3.93 2.69
CA LEU A 176 1.50 -5.07 2.86
C LEU A 176 0.92 -6.11 3.83
N ARG A 177 0.32 -5.67 4.95
CA ARG A 177 -0.33 -6.58 5.92
C ARG A 177 -1.50 -7.34 5.29
N GLU A 178 -2.33 -6.67 4.49
CA GLU A 178 -3.43 -7.31 3.77
C GLU A 178 -2.92 -8.39 2.81
N GLN A 179 -1.83 -8.12 2.08
CA GLN A 179 -1.20 -9.12 1.21
C GLN A 179 -0.66 -10.33 1.99
N VAL A 180 0.02 -10.11 3.11
CA VAL A 180 0.53 -11.20 3.97
C VAL A 180 -0.62 -12.05 4.52
N MET A 181 -1.75 -11.42 4.87
CA MET A 181 -2.92 -12.12 5.37
C MET A 181 -3.56 -13.00 4.29
N MET A 182 -3.67 -12.51 3.05
CA MET A 182 -4.13 -13.31 1.92
C MET A 182 -3.22 -14.52 1.65
N LEU A 183 -1.90 -14.32 1.64
CA LEU A 183 -0.93 -15.41 1.46
C LEU A 183 -1.02 -16.47 2.56
N LYS A 184 -1.28 -16.05 3.80
CA LYS A 184 -1.46 -16.98 4.92
C LYS A 184 -2.74 -17.83 4.76
N ASP A 185 -3.83 -17.23 4.31
CA ASP A 185 -5.08 -17.94 4.03
C ASP A 185 -4.93 -18.93 2.88
N GLU A 186 -4.24 -18.55 1.81
CA GLU A 186 -3.90 -19.47 0.71
C GLU A 186 -3.03 -20.64 1.18
N ASN A 187 -2.02 -20.39 2.03
CA ASN A 187 -1.18 -21.45 2.56
C ASN A 187 -1.98 -22.45 3.42
N LEU A 188 -2.91 -21.97 4.24
CA LEU A 188 -3.82 -22.81 5.01
C LEU A 188 -4.71 -23.67 4.11
N LYS A 189 -5.25 -23.11 3.03
CA LYS A 189 -6.04 -23.85 2.04
C LYS A 189 -5.20 -24.93 1.36
N LEU A 190 -3.97 -24.61 0.95
CA LEU A 190 -3.06 -25.56 0.32
C LEU A 190 -2.73 -26.72 1.26
N ARG A 191 -2.42 -26.45 2.54
CA ARG A 191 -2.21 -27.52 3.54
C ARG A 191 -3.42 -28.41 3.71
N GLY A 192 -4.62 -27.83 3.76
CA GLY A 192 -5.86 -28.62 3.82
C GLY A 192 -6.10 -29.47 2.57
N CYS A 193 -5.66 -29.01 1.40
CA CYS A 193 -5.67 -29.82 0.18
C CYS A 193 -4.62 -30.94 0.22
N GLU A 194 -3.40 -30.68 0.71
CA GLU A 194 -2.36 -31.70 0.90
C GLU A 194 -2.84 -32.79 1.84
N GLU A 195 -3.41 -32.45 3.00
CA GLU A 195 -3.95 -33.43 3.96
C GLU A 195 -5.10 -34.28 3.36
N LYS A 196 -5.96 -33.67 2.52
CA LYS A 196 -7.00 -34.42 1.81
C LYS A 196 -6.40 -35.38 0.80
N LEU A 197 -5.43 -34.92 0.02
CA LEU A 197 -4.75 -35.73 -0.99
C LEU A 197 -4.01 -36.90 -0.33
N GLU A 198 -3.32 -36.65 0.79
CA GLU A 198 -2.62 -37.67 1.56
C GLU A 198 -3.60 -38.71 2.14
N ASN A 199 -4.74 -38.27 2.66
CA ASN A 199 -5.80 -39.18 3.11
C ASN A 199 -6.39 -40.02 1.96
N GLU A 200 -6.59 -39.42 0.78
CA GLU A 200 -7.06 -40.15 -0.40
C GLU A 200 -6.03 -41.17 -0.89
N ILE A 201 -4.74 -40.81 -0.92
CA ILE A 201 -3.63 -41.72 -1.26
C ILE A 201 -3.56 -42.87 -0.25
N ASN A 202 -3.59 -42.57 1.06
CA ASN A 202 -3.55 -43.58 2.11
C ASN A 202 -4.75 -44.54 2.05
N LYS A 203 -5.93 -44.00 1.74
CA LYS A 203 -7.14 -44.81 1.55
C LYS A 203 -7.04 -45.70 0.32
N SER A 204 -6.60 -45.14 -0.82
CA SER A 204 -6.33 -45.87 -2.07
C SER A 204 -5.34 -47.01 -1.85
N THR A 205 -4.17 -46.72 -1.27
CA THR A 205 -3.14 -47.71 -0.98
C THR A 205 -3.58 -48.77 0.02
N GLN A 206 -4.36 -48.42 1.07
CA GLN A 206 -4.97 -49.42 1.95
C GLN A 206 -5.98 -50.30 1.21
N THR A 207 -6.82 -49.74 0.33
CA THR A 207 -7.79 -50.52 -0.44
C THR A 207 -7.11 -51.45 -1.45
N GLU A 208 -6.07 -50.99 -2.14
CA GLU A 208 -5.28 -51.83 -3.04
C GLU A 208 -4.54 -52.92 -2.27
N GLY A 209 -3.90 -52.57 -1.15
CA GLY A 209 -3.26 -53.53 -0.25
C GLY A 209 -4.24 -54.60 0.23
N ALA A 210 -5.41 -54.21 0.74
CA ALA A 210 -6.44 -55.13 1.19
C ALA A 210 -6.99 -56.03 0.06
N MET A 211 -7.11 -55.51 -1.16
CA MET A 211 -7.45 -56.33 -2.33
C MET A 211 -6.36 -57.36 -2.60
N ILE A 212 -5.08 -56.96 -2.65
CA ILE A 212 -3.95 -57.88 -2.87
C ILE A 212 -3.92 -58.98 -1.80
N THR A 213 -4.13 -58.63 -0.52
CA THR A 213 -4.17 -59.63 0.58
C THR A 213 -5.34 -60.61 0.44
N LYS A 214 -6.51 -60.12 0.01
CA LYS A 214 -7.68 -60.97 -0.22
C LYS A 214 -7.49 -61.91 -1.42
N TRP A 215 -6.92 -61.41 -2.51
CA TRP A 215 -6.63 -62.20 -3.71
C TRP A 215 -5.54 -63.25 -3.45
N SER A 216 -4.47 -62.89 -2.73
CA SER A 216 -3.42 -63.83 -2.33
C SER A 216 -3.92 -64.92 -1.38
N PHE A 217 -4.81 -64.61 -0.44
CA PHE A 217 -5.49 -65.60 0.39
C PHE A 217 -6.31 -66.60 -0.45
N TRP A 218 -7.12 -66.11 -1.38
CA TRP A 218 -7.90 -66.98 -2.28
C TRP A 218 -7.01 -67.84 -3.18
N PHE A 219 -5.91 -67.29 -3.69
CA PHE A 219 -4.93 -68.06 -4.44
C PHE A 219 -4.32 -69.19 -3.60
N ALA A 220 -3.94 -68.91 -2.36
CA ALA A 220 -3.40 -69.91 -1.45
C ALA A 220 -4.42 -71.01 -1.13
N VAL A 221 -5.69 -70.63 -0.88
CA VAL A 221 -6.78 -71.59 -0.66
C VAL A 221 -7.00 -72.49 -1.88
N ILE A 222 -7.04 -71.91 -3.09
CA ILE A 222 -7.18 -72.68 -4.33
C ILE A 222 -5.99 -73.62 -4.51
N ALA A 223 -4.76 -73.15 -4.31
CA ALA A 223 -3.56 -73.98 -4.43
C ALA A 223 -3.60 -75.18 -3.46
N VAL A 224 -3.97 -74.95 -2.19
CA VAL A 224 -4.11 -76.02 -1.20
C VAL A 224 -5.22 -77.00 -1.59
N MET A 225 -6.38 -76.52 -2.05
CA MET A 225 -7.46 -77.38 -2.50
C MET A 225 -7.07 -78.21 -3.73
N VAL A 226 -6.44 -77.62 -4.74
CA VAL A 226 -5.93 -78.33 -5.92
C VAL A 226 -4.92 -79.39 -5.52
N THR A 227 -4.02 -79.08 -4.57
CA THR A 227 -3.02 -80.04 -4.08
C THR A 227 -3.68 -81.19 -3.32
N ALA A 228 -4.64 -80.89 -2.43
CA ALA A 228 -5.38 -81.89 -1.66
C ALA A 228 -6.23 -82.80 -2.56
N VAL A 229 -6.93 -82.24 -3.55
CA VAL A 229 -7.64 -83.01 -4.58
C VAL A 229 -6.66 -83.88 -5.35
N SER A 230 -5.53 -83.34 -5.81
CA SER A 230 -4.51 -84.10 -6.54
C SER A 230 -3.95 -85.27 -5.72
N ILE A 231 -3.77 -85.10 -4.41
CA ILE A 231 -3.31 -86.14 -3.49
C ILE A 231 -4.40 -87.20 -3.24
N LEU A 232 -5.66 -86.78 -3.05
CA LEU A 232 -6.79 -87.70 -2.84
C LEU A 232 -7.08 -88.56 -4.08
N PHE A 233 -6.79 -88.03 -5.27
CA PHE A 233 -6.91 -88.73 -6.55
C PHE A 233 -5.59 -89.36 -7.02
N GLN A 234 -4.53 -89.25 -6.24
CA GLN A 234 -3.24 -89.91 -6.46
C GLN A 234 -3.42 -91.40 -6.14
N GLY A 235 -3.55 -92.19 -7.21
CA GLY A 235 -3.84 -93.63 -7.17
C GLY A 235 -5.05 -93.97 -8.05
N SER A 236 -6.19 -93.29 -7.90
CA SER A 236 -7.39 -93.64 -8.68
C SER A 236 -7.44 -93.00 -10.07
N LEU A 237 -6.98 -91.75 -10.22
CA LEU A 237 -6.96 -91.03 -11.51
C LEU A 237 -5.59 -91.12 -12.18
N THR A 238 -4.48 -91.10 -11.42
CA THR A 238 -3.14 -91.24 -12.00
C THR A 238 -2.91 -92.59 -12.67
N ASP A 239 -3.56 -93.66 -12.20
CA ASP A 239 -3.53 -94.96 -12.87
C ASP A 239 -4.43 -94.96 -14.11
N TYR A 240 -5.59 -94.28 -14.05
CA TYR A 240 -6.44 -94.03 -15.24
C TYR A 240 -5.74 -93.19 -16.33
N TRP A 241 -4.88 -92.24 -15.99
CA TRP A 241 -4.11 -91.43 -16.96
C TRP A 241 -2.78 -92.10 -17.40
N ARG A 242 -2.27 -93.09 -16.65
CA ARG A 242 -1.07 -93.86 -16.99
C ARG A 242 -1.37 -95.13 -17.79
N ASP A 243 -2.59 -95.65 -17.75
CA ASP A 243 -3.00 -96.79 -18.55
C ASP A 243 -2.96 -96.45 -20.06
N PRO A 244 -2.19 -97.20 -20.88
CA PRO A 244 -2.09 -96.94 -22.32
C PRO A 244 -3.40 -97.15 -23.10
N ILE A 245 -4.42 -97.79 -22.52
CA ILE A 245 -5.72 -98.05 -23.19
C ILE A 245 -6.67 -96.84 -23.09
N THR A 246 -6.63 -96.07 -22.00
CA THR A 246 -7.45 -94.86 -21.79
C THR A 246 -6.81 -93.57 -22.31
N LYS A 247 -5.51 -93.59 -22.64
CA LYS A 247 -4.81 -92.48 -23.32
C LYS A 247 -5.40 -92.09 -24.69
N ILE A 248 -6.25 -92.93 -25.26
CA ILE A 248 -6.83 -92.71 -26.60
C ILE A 248 -8.02 -91.73 -26.55
N GLU A 249 -8.77 -91.62 -25.44
CA GLU A 249 -9.98 -90.78 -25.39
C GLU A 249 -9.75 -89.33 -24.91
N HIS A 250 -8.64 -89.04 -24.23
CA HIS A 250 -8.28 -87.67 -23.82
C HIS A 250 -6.83 -87.32 -24.16
N SER A 251 -6.43 -87.55 -25.41
CA SER A 251 -5.26 -86.89 -25.95
C SER A 251 -5.55 -85.38 -26.03
N LEU A 252 -4.87 -84.59 -25.19
CA LEU A 252 -4.53 -83.22 -25.55
C LEU A 252 -3.77 -83.35 -26.87
N ASN A 253 -4.43 -83.01 -27.98
CA ASN A 253 -3.88 -82.95 -29.32
C ASN A 253 -2.63 -82.07 -29.31
N LEU A 254 -1.48 -82.67 -29.02
CA LEU A 254 -0.18 -82.16 -29.41
C LEU A 254 0.08 -82.77 -30.78
N GLU A 255 -0.44 -82.12 -31.82
CA GLU A 255 -0.10 -82.43 -33.20
C GLU A 255 1.43 -82.39 -33.35
N LYS A 256 2.03 -83.56 -33.60
CA LYS A 256 3.33 -83.64 -34.24
C LYS A 256 3.08 -83.53 -35.73
N THR A 257 3.51 -82.43 -36.34
CA THR A 257 3.52 -82.25 -37.79
C THR A 257 4.40 -83.31 -38.47
N PRO A 258 3.96 -83.90 -39.60
CA PRO A 258 4.67 -85.00 -40.25
C PRO A 258 5.79 -84.48 -41.17
N THR A 259 6.99 -85.04 -41.02
CA THR A 259 8.03 -84.96 -42.06
C THR A 259 7.88 -86.14 -43.02
N HIS A 260 7.37 -85.90 -44.22
CA HIS A 260 7.68 -86.73 -45.39
C HIS A 260 8.86 -86.10 -46.14
N PRO A 261 9.78 -86.93 -46.64
CA PRO A 261 9.77 -87.19 -48.07
C PRO A 261 9.63 -88.70 -48.28
N ILE A 262 9.29 -89.19 -49.46
CA ILE A 262 10.27 -89.52 -50.49
C ILE A 262 9.49 -89.73 -51.78
N GLY A 263 9.74 -88.89 -52.77
CA GLY A 263 9.37 -89.23 -54.15
C GLY A 263 10.28 -90.34 -54.68
N LYS A 264 9.76 -91.17 -55.59
CA LYS A 264 10.52 -91.76 -56.68
C LYS A 264 9.57 -92.22 -57.78
N LYS A 265 9.70 -91.54 -58.93
CA LYS A 265 9.41 -91.92 -60.32
C LYS A 265 8.07 -92.58 -60.64
#